data_AF-A0A7C4LDL6-F1
#
_entry.id   AF-A0A7C4LDL6-F1
#
_cell.length_a   1.000
_cell.length_b   1.000
_cell.length_c   1.000
_cell.angle_alpha   90.00
_cell.angle_beta   90.00
_cell.angle_gamma   90.00
#
_symmetry.space_group_name_H-M   'P 1'
#
loop_
_entity.id
_entity.type
_entity.pdbx_description
1 polymer ?
#
loop_
_entity_poly.entity_id
_entity_poly.type
_entity_poly.pdbx_seq_one_letter_code
_entity_poly.pdbx_strand_id
1 'polypeptide(L)'
;MHSNSEELRRLYVVEGLTVEAMARWLGCGATTVIRRLAALGVPRRPRGPQPASRTDFAGWSAPLAYAVGLIATDGNLSPDGRHISLTSKDTDLLQTVKTILGLPNAITANSNGQGGFACRIQWGDRVMYQWLLSIGLMPAKSLRLGPLLIPDEFFRDFLRGCIDGDGSIITYTDRYNTVKNAKYVYERLFVILVSASRPFLEWSHDTVTRLIGLRGAVITRELKPLKHAISMLKYAKHDSIRLLNWLYYAPDVHCLARKKAIALPFLHRP
;
A
#
# COMPACT_ATOMS: atom_id res chain seq x y z
N MET A 1 3.04 35.34 46.19
CA MET A 1 1.80 34.52 46.21
C MET A 1 2.17 33.09 45.83
N HIS A 2 2.13 32.17 46.80
CA HIS A 2 2.31 30.74 46.57
C HIS A 2 0.99 30.21 45.97
N SER A 3 0.89 30.12 44.65
CA SER A 3 -0.27 29.44 44.05
C SER A 3 -0.27 27.98 44.50
N ASN A 4 -1.40 27.57 45.04
CA ASN A 4 -1.58 26.30 45.74
C ASN A 4 -1.42 25.15 44.73
N SER A 5 -0.68 24.10 45.08
CA SER A 5 -0.41 22.96 44.20
C SER A 5 -1.68 22.30 43.64
N GLU A 6 -2.77 22.33 44.40
CA GLU A 6 -4.08 21.84 43.98
C GLU A 6 -4.76 22.73 42.93
N GLU A 7 -4.55 24.04 43.02
CA GLU A 7 -5.11 25.03 42.09
C GLU A 7 -4.51 24.88 40.69
N LEU A 8 -3.19 24.68 40.61
CA LEU A 8 -2.49 24.38 39.35
C LEU A 8 -3.03 23.11 38.67
N ARG A 9 -3.28 22.06 39.46
CA ARG A 9 -3.84 20.81 38.94
C ARG A 9 -5.28 20.99 38.49
N ARG A 10 -6.09 21.71 39.25
CA ARG A 10 -7.48 22.03 38.89
C ARG A 10 -7.56 22.83 37.59
N LEU A 11 -6.82 23.92 37.47
CA LEU A 11 -6.78 24.77 36.27
C LEU A 11 -6.34 23.99 35.02
N TYR A 12 -5.34 23.12 35.16
CA TYR A 12 -4.79 22.36 34.04
C TYR A 12 -5.58 21.08 33.70
N VAL A 13 -6.13 20.36 34.66
CA VAL A 13 -6.77 19.06 34.43
C VAL A 13 -8.28 19.18 34.31
N VAL A 14 -8.91 19.97 35.19
CA VAL A 14 -10.36 20.09 35.29
C VAL A 14 -10.87 21.21 34.38
N GLU A 15 -10.28 22.40 34.49
CA GLU A 15 -10.77 23.59 33.77
C GLU A 15 -10.20 23.72 32.35
N GLY A 16 -9.23 22.87 31.99
CA GLY A 16 -8.80 22.77 30.60
C GLY A 16 -7.91 23.92 30.11
N LEU A 17 -7.41 24.81 30.99
CA LEU A 17 -6.57 25.94 30.57
C LEU A 17 -5.27 25.47 29.87
N THR A 18 -4.80 26.25 28.90
CA THR A 18 -3.48 26.03 28.29
C THR A 18 -2.37 26.49 29.22
N VAL A 19 -1.16 25.99 29.01
CA VAL A 19 0.03 26.41 29.77
C VAL A 19 0.23 27.92 29.64
N GLU A 20 -0.02 28.49 28.47
CA GLU A 20 0.11 29.92 28.15
C GLU A 20 -0.97 30.76 28.84
N ALA A 21 -2.19 30.24 29.00
CA ALA A 21 -3.26 30.91 29.76
C ALA A 21 -2.93 30.92 31.26
N MET A 22 -2.48 29.78 31.80
CA MET A 22 -2.02 29.69 33.19
C MET A 22 -0.80 30.59 33.46
N ALA A 23 0.14 30.66 32.52
CA ALA A 23 1.33 31.51 32.62
C ALA A 23 0.94 32.99 32.76
N ARG A 24 -0.01 33.45 31.94
CA ARG A 24 -0.57 34.81 32.03
C ARG A 24 -1.29 35.04 33.35
N TRP A 25 -2.13 34.09 33.78
CA TRP A 25 -2.88 34.19 35.02
C TRP A 25 -1.98 34.25 36.27
N LEU A 26 -0.90 33.47 36.27
CA LEU A 26 0.08 33.39 37.36
C LEU A 26 1.18 34.45 37.31
N GLY A 27 1.22 35.28 36.26
CA GLY A 27 2.30 36.24 36.04
C GLY A 27 3.69 35.60 35.94
N CYS A 28 3.79 34.40 35.35
CA CYS A 28 5.07 33.67 35.24
C CYS A 28 5.28 33.08 33.85
N GLY A 29 6.50 32.66 33.53
CA GLY A 29 6.81 32.04 32.24
C GLY A 29 6.13 30.67 32.06
N ALA A 30 5.75 30.32 30.82
CA ALA A 30 5.17 29.01 30.48
C ALA A 30 6.04 27.83 30.94
N THR A 31 7.37 27.98 30.85
CA THR A 31 8.34 26.99 31.36
C THR A 31 8.21 26.77 32.87
N THR A 32 7.89 27.82 33.63
CA THR A 32 7.66 27.74 35.09
C THR A 32 6.41 26.93 35.39
N VAL A 33 5.31 27.17 34.66
CA VAL A 33 4.06 26.39 34.79
C VAL A 33 4.31 24.92 34.46
N ILE A 34 5.01 24.64 33.37
CA ILE A 34 5.40 23.28 32.95
C ILE A 34 6.21 22.57 34.03
N ARG A 35 7.22 23.26 34.61
CA ARG A 35 8.06 22.68 35.66
C ARG A 35 7.25 22.38 36.92
N ARG A 36 6.34 23.26 37.30
CA ARG A 36 5.43 23.05 38.44
C ARG A 36 4.48 21.87 38.20
N LEU A 37 3.87 21.77 37.02
CA LEU A 37 3.02 20.62 36.67
C LEU A 37 3.80 19.29 36.69
N ALA A 38 5.03 19.29 36.20
CA ALA A 38 5.90 18.11 36.25
C ALA A 38 6.25 17.70 37.69
N ALA A 39 6.55 18.67 38.57
CA ALA A 39 6.81 18.41 39.98
C ALA A 39 5.58 17.84 40.73
N LEU A 40 4.38 18.08 40.22
CA LEU A 40 3.12 17.53 40.71
C LEU A 40 2.74 16.19 40.07
N GLY A 41 3.60 15.62 39.21
CA GLY A 41 3.32 14.38 38.49
C GLY A 41 2.21 14.50 37.44
N VAL A 42 1.83 15.71 37.02
CA VAL A 42 0.78 15.92 36.02
C VAL A 42 1.36 15.72 34.62
N PRO A 43 0.91 14.71 33.85
CA PRO A 43 1.42 14.46 32.52
C PRO A 43 1.03 15.60 31.56
N ARG A 44 1.92 15.92 30.62
CA ARG A 44 1.61 16.91 29.58
C ARG A 44 0.50 16.40 28.68
N ARG A 45 -0.44 17.27 28.32
CA ARG A 45 -1.43 16.96 27.29
C ARG A 45 -0.72 16.57 25.98
N PRO A 46 -1.25 15.57 25.25
CA PRO A 46 -0.80 15.25 23.91
C PRO A 46 -0.83 16.51 23.03
N ARG A 47 0.17 16.65 22.15
CA ARG A 47 0.20 17.77 21.20
C ARG A 47 -0.91 17.60 20.16
N GLY A 48 -1.88 18.52 20.18
CA GLY A 48 -2.92 18.67 19.18
C GLY A 48 -4.04 17.62 19.25
N PRO A 49 -5.17 17.86 18.57
CA PRO A 49 -6.15 16.80 18.34
C PRO A 49 -5.45 15.63 17.64
N GLN A 50 -5.59 14.42 18.18
CA GLN A 50 -5.29 13.24 17.38
C GLN A 50 -6.25 13.28 16.19
N PRO A 51 -5.76 13.29 14.93
CA PRO A 51 -6.67 13.14 13.82
C PRO A 51 -7.41 11.82 14.05
N ALA A 52 -8.73 11.90 14.19
CA ALA A 52 -9.57 10.71 14.18
C ALA A 52 -9.21 9.92 12.92
N SER A 53 -9.10 8.60 13.05
CA SER A 53 -8.88 7.71 11.91
C SER A 53 -9.87 8.10 10.82
N ARG A 54 -9.37 8.43 9.62
CA ARG A 54 -10.23 8.89 8.51
C ARG A 54 -11.03 7.74 7.89
N THR A 55 -10.71 6.52 8.27
CA THR A 55 -11.36 5.30 7.80
C THR A 55 -11.59 4.40 9.01
N ASP A 56 -12.80 3.87 9.15
CA ASP A 56 -13.05 2.79 10.06
C ASP A 56 -12.43 1.53 9.46
N PHE A 57 -11.24 1.13 9.92
CA PHE A 57 -10.57 -0.09 9.49
C PHE A 57 -11.17 -1.35 10.16
N ALA A 58 -12.35 -1.24 10.77
CA ALA A 58 -13.05 -2.33 11.44
C ALA A 58 -13.40 -3.53 10.53
N GLY A 59 -13.21 -3.41 9.21
CA GLY A 59 -13.39 -4.53 8.29
C GLY A 59 -12.60 -4.39 6.98
N TRP A 60 -12.32 -5.53 6.37
CA TRP A 60 -11.80 -5.59 5.01
C TRP A 60 -12.91 -5.28 4.00
N SER A 61 -12.53 -4.69 2.87
CA SER A 61 -13.39 -4.51 1.71
C SER A 61 -12.57 -4.70 0.43
N ALA A 62 -13.21 -5.03 -0.68
CA ALA A 62 -12.54 -5.18 -1.97
C ALA A 62 -11.74 -3.93 -2.39
N PRO A 63 -12.27 -2.68 -2.26
CA PRO A 63 -11.49 -1.47 -2.51
C PRO A 63 -10.27 -1.34 -1.58
N LEU A 64 -10.44 -1.59 -0.28
CA LEU A 64 -9.33 -1.52 0.68
C LEU A 64 -8.24 -2.54 0.36
N ALA A 65 -8.62 -3.78 0.03
CA ALA A 65 -7.68 -4.83 -0.36
C ALA A 65 -6.89 -4.45 -1.61
N TYR A 66 -7.55 -3.91 -2.63
CA TYR A 66 -6.88 -3.37 -3.81
C TYR A 66 -5.87 -2.27 -3.46
N ALA A 67 -6.24 -1.31 -2.60
CA ALA A 67 -5.32 -0.27 -2.14
C ALA A 67 -4.14 -0.84 -1.34
N VAL A 68 -4.36 -1.84 -0.49
CA VAL A 68 -3.28 -2.55 0.22
C VAL A 68 -2.34 -3.25 -0.76
N GLY A 69 -2.88 -3.85 -1.84
CA GLY A 69 -2.07 -4.45 -2.90
C GLY A 69 -1.13 -3.45 -3.57
N LEU A 70 -1.63 -2.26 -3.88
CA LEU A 70 -0.80 -1.16 -4.41
C LEU A 70 0.22 -0.66 -3.38
N ILE A 71 -0.16 -0.55 -2.11
CA ILE A 71 0.78 -0.18 -1.04
C ILE A 71 1.86 -1.25 -0.87
N ALA A 72 1.52 -2.53 -1.06
CA ALA A 72 2.44 -3.66 -0.97
C ALA A 72 3.52 -3.65 -2.08
N THR A 73 3.24 -3.04 -3.23
CA THR A 73 4.19 -2.91 -4.35
C THR A 73 4.83 -1.51 -4.38
N ASP A 74 4.04 -0.50 -4.75
CA ASP A 74 4.49 0.88 -5.03
C ASP A 74 4.54 1.78 -3.79
N GLY A 75 4.13 1.25 -2.63
CA GLY A 75 4.05 1.99 -1.38
C GLY A 75 5.37 2.08 -0.62
N ASN A 76 5.46 3.04 0.29
CA ASN A 76 6.49 3.13 1.31
C ASN A 76 5.88 3.54 2.65
N LEU A 77 6.26 2.81 3.71
CA LEU A 77 5.97 3.17 5.09
C LEU A 77 7.20 3.91 5.62
N SER A 78 7.01 5.17 6.00
CA SER A 78 8.08 6.02 6.53
C SER A 78 8.55 5.53 7.90
N PRO A 79 9.86 5.56 8.20
CA PRO A 79 10.39 5.22 9.52
C PRO A 79 9.82 6.06 10.69
N ASP A 80 9.16 7.19 10.41
CA ASP A 80 8.50 8.03 11.42
C ASP A 80 7.23 7.43 12.04
N GLY A 81 6.80 6.25 11.57
CA GLY A 81 5.69 5.51 12.16
C GLY A 81 4.30 6.07 11.85
N ARG A 82 4.17 6.98 10.88
CA ARG A 82 2.88 7.58 10.51
C ARG A 82 2.69 7.87 9.05
N HIS A 83 3.75 8.15 8.30
CA HIS A 83 3.59 8.53 6.90
C HIS A 83 3.61 7.32 5.99
N ILE A 84 2.66 7.34 5.06
CA ILE A 84 2.53 6.38 3.98
C ILE A 84 2.63 7.17 2.69
N SER A 85 3.31 6.61 1.69
CA SER A 85 3.33 7.21 0.36
C SER A 85 3.25 6.17 -0.73
N LEU A 86 2.59 6.51 -1.83
CA LEU A 86 2.60 5.74 -3.07
C LEU A 86 3.31 6.57 -4.14
N THR A 87 4.19 5.95 -4.93
CA THR A 87 4.84 6.60 -6.08
C THR A 87 4.59 5.77 -7.32
N SER A 88 4.07 6.37 -8.39
CA SER A 88 3.83 5.67 -9.64
C SER A 88 3.97 6.60 -10.84
N LYS A 89 4.30 6.01 -11.99
CA LYS A 89 4.23 6.69 -13.29
C LYS A 89 2.80 6.77 -13.81
N ASP A 90 1.95 5.84 -13.38
CA ASP A 90 0.53 5.82 -13.71
C ASP A 90 -0.24 6.67 -12.69
N THR A 91 -0.52 7.93 -13.03
CA THR A 91 -1.26 8.86 -12.15
C THR A 91 -2.65 8.35 -11.77
N ASP A 92 -3.26 7.53 -12.62
CA ASP A 92 -4.57 6.91 -12.39
C ASP A 92 -4.57 5.98 -11.16
N LEU A 93 -3.44 5.30 -10.87
CA LEU A 93 -3.30 4.50 -9.65
C LEU A 93 -3.33 5.38 -8.40
N LEU A 94 -2.61 6.50 -8.45
CA LEU A 94 -2.56 7.46 -7.34
C LEU A 94 -3.95 8.06 -7.09
N GLN A 95 -4.67 8.38 -8.16
CA GLN A 95 -6.04 8.89 -8.06
C GLN A 95 -7.01 7.84 -7.53
N THR A 96 -6.86 6.57 -7.94
CA THR A 96 -7.68 5.46 -7.44
C THR A 96 -7.48 5.26 -5.94
N VAL A 97 -6.22 5.21 -5.46
CA VAL A 97 -5.92 5.10 -4.02
C VAL A 97 -6.44 6.30 -3.26
N LYS A 98 -6.29 7.51 -3.81
CA LYS A 98 -6.83 8.74 -3.24
C LYS A 98 -8.35 8.65 -3.02
N THR A 99 -9.08 8.13 -4.01
CA THR A 99 -10.53 7.93 -3.93
C THR A 99 -10.89 6.85 -2.89
N ILE A 100 -10.27 5.67 -2.95
CA ILE A 100 -10.56 4.55 -2.02
C ILE A 100 -10.37 4.98 -0.57
N LEU A 101 -9.27 5.67 -0.27
CA LEU A 101 -8.88 6.04 1.09
C LEU A 101 -9.40 7.43 1.51
N GLY A 102 -10.19 8.10 0.67
CA GLY A 102 -10.73 9.44 0.97
C GLY A 102 -9.64 10.48 1.26
N LEU A 103 -8.50 10.43 0.57
CA LEU A 103 -7.36 11.29 0.87
C LEU A 103 -7.56 12.68 0.25
N PRO A 104 -7.42 13.78 1.02
CA PRO A 104 -7.45 15.14 0.46
C PRO A 104 -6.10 15.53 -0.16
N ASN A 105 -5.05 14.74 0.08
CA ASN A 105 -3.67 15.07 -0.25
C ASN A 105 -3.46 15.27 -1.77
N ALA A 106 -2.61 16.24 -2.11
CA ALA A 106 -2.23 16.49 -3.50
C ALA A 106 -1.35 15.36 -4.04
N ILE A 107 -1.51 15.07 -5.33
CA ILE A 107 -0.56 14.25 -6.09
C ILE A 107 0.49 15.23 -6.63
N THR A 108 1.75 15.02 -6.26
CA THR A 108 2.87 15.91 -6.63
C THR A 108 3.84 15.19 -7.56
N ALA A 109 4.51 15.96 -8.43
CA ALA A 109 5.59 15.42 -9.23
C ALA A 109 6.75 14.96 -8.33
N ASN A 110 7.33 13.81 -8.66
CA ASN A 110 8.48 13.21 -8.00
C ASN A 110 9.55 12.95 -9.07
N SER A 111 10.61 13.75 -9.03
CA SER A 111 11.77 13.60 -9.91
C SER A 111 12.91 12.97 -9.13
N ASN A 112 13.52 11.94 -9.70
CA ASN A 112 14.71 11.30 -9.13
C ASN A 112 16.01 12.07 -9.45
N GLY A 113 15.93 13.27 -10.02
CA GLY A 113 17.08 14.08 -10.44
C GLY A 113 17.86 13.53 -11.64
N GLN A 114 17.45 12.38 -12.20
CA GLN A 114 18.09 11.69 -13.31
C GLN A 114 17.17 11.62 -14.55
N GLY A 115 16.23 12.56 -14.67
CA GLY A 115 15.27 12.64 -15.79
C GLY A 115 14.08 11.67 -15.70
N GLY A 116 13.97 10.87 -14.63
CA GLY A 116 12.80 10.03 -14.39
C GLY A 116 11.64 10.83 -13.83
N PHE A 117 10.53 10.87 -14.56
CA PHE A 117 9.27 11.46 -14.09
C PHE A 117 8.35 10.39 -13.49
N ALA A 118 7.91 10.61 -12.26
CA ALA A 118 6.83 9.89 -11.60
C ALA A 118 6.01 10.88 -10.78
N CYS A 119 4.84 10.45 -10.32
CA CYS A 119 4.03 11.21 -9.37
C CYS A 119 4.02 10.49 -8.02
N ARG A 120 3.78 11.24 -6.95
CA ARG A 120 3.73 10.74 -5.59
C ARG A 120 2.53 11.33 -4.85
N ILE A 121 1.91 10.51 -4.02
CA ILE A 121 0.99 10.96 -2.97
C ILE A 121 1.56 10.52 -1.62
N GLN A 122 1.60 11.42 -0.65
CA GLN A 122 2.02 11.14 0.73
C GLN A 122 0.98 11.68 1.70
N TRP A 123 0.63 10.87 2.69
CA TRP A 123 -0.28 11.24 3.77
C TRP A 123 0.23 10.69 5.10
N GLY A 124 -0.25 11.26 6.20
CA GLY A 124 0.05 10.81 7.55
C GLY A 124 -1.20 10.24 8.20
N ASP A 125 -1.14 8.98 8.62
CA ASP A 125 -2.20 8.31 9.38
C ASP A 125 -1.56 7.25 10.28
N ARG A 126 -1.57 7.50 11.59
CA ARG A 126 -0.97 6.58 12.56
C ARG A 126 -1.78 5.28 12.70
N VAL A 127 -3.10 5.36 12.62
CA VAL A 127 -3.97 4.21 12.81
C VAL A 127 -3.81 3.27 11.63
N MET A 128 -3.89 3.79 10.41
CA MET A 128 -3.63 3.03 9.19
C MET A 128 -2.22 2.46 9.19
N TYR A 129 -1.21 3.25 9.57
CA TYR A 129 0.17 2.79 9.59
C TYR A 129 0.34 1.58 10.52
N GLN A 130 -0.18 1.65 11.75
CA GLN A 130 -0.11 0.53 12.71
C GLN A 130 -0.92 -0.68 12.24
N TRP A 131 -2.06 -0.47 11.59
CA TRP A 131 -2.85 -1.54 10.98
C TRP A 131 -2.12 -2.23 9.82
N LEU A 132 -1.45 -1.47 8.95
CA LEU A 132 -0.62 -2.05 7.89
C LEU A 132 0.51 -2.90 8.50
N LEU A 133 1.14 -2.44 9.59
CA LEU A 133 2.12 -3.24 10.32
C LEU A 133 1.52 -4.54 10.87
N SER A 134 0.32 -4.48 11.46
CA SER A 134 -0.31 -5.65 12.08
C SER A 134 -0.71 -6.73 11.08
N ILE A 135 -0.97 -6.36 9.82
CA ILE A 135 -1.21 -7.33 8.74
C ILE A 135 0.07 -7.84 8.07
N GLY A 136 1.25 -7.40 8.52
CA GLY A 136 2.56 -7.87 8.05
C GLY A 136 3.28 -6.96 7.03
N LEU A 137 2.72 -5.80 6.67
CA LEU A 137 3.46 -4.81 5.88
C LEU A 137 4.53 -4.13 6.75
N MET A 138 5.55 -3.57 6.12
CA MET A 138 6.68 -2.99 6.83
C MET A 138 7.41 -1.91 6.00
N PRO A 139 8.16 -1.01 6.65
CA PRO A 139 9.18 -0.19 6.00
C PRO A 139 10.25 -1.06 5.31
N ALA A 140 10.90 -0.53 4.27
CA ALA A 140 11.99 -1.21 3.55
C ALA A 140 11.66 -2.65 3.11
N LYS A 141 10.40 -2.88 2.74
CA LYS A 141 9.85 -4.22 2.45
C LYS A 141 10.35 -4.89 1.18
N SER A 142 10.85 -4.14 0.19
CA SER A 142 11.05 -4.63 -1.19
C SER A 142 11.86 -5.92 -1.31
N LEU A 143 12.80 -6.17 -0.38
CA LEU A 143 13.66 -7.37 -0.37
C LEU A 143 13.21 -8.48 0.59
N ARG A 144 12.22 -8.21 1.45
CA ARG A 144 11.88 -9.07 2.61
C ARG A 144 10.39 -9.21 2.88
N LEU A 145 9.54 -8.65 2.01
CA LEU A 145 8.09 -8.77 2.14
C LEU A 145 7.71 -10.25 2.16
N GLY A 146 6.93 -10.66 3.16
CA GLY A 146 6.46 -12.03 3.32
C GLY A 146 4.95 -12.14 3.14
N PRO A 147 4.35 -13.20 3.68
CA PRO A 147 2.90 -13.33 3.81
C PRO A 147 2.26 -12.14 4.52
N LEU A 148 1.10 -11.72 4.03
CA LEU A 148 0.25 -10.73 4.68
C LEU A 148 -1.05 -11.36 5.19
N LEU A 149 -1.61 -10.83 6.27
CA LEU A 149 -2.89 -11.27 6.84
C LEU A 149 -4.05 -10.69 6.03
N ILE A 150 -4.29 -11.26 4.86
CA ILE A 150 -5.39 -10.90 3.96
C ILE A 150 -6.44 -12.01 4.01
N PRO A 151 -7.72 -11.73 4.31
CA PRO A 151 -8.78 -12.72 4.21
C PRO A 151 -8.94 -13.22 2.77
N ASP A 152 -9.17 -14.52 2.62
CA ASP A 152 -9.24 -15.19 1.32
C ASP A 152 -10.25 -14.56 0.36
N GLU A 153 -11.40 -14.10 0.88
CA GLU A 153 -12.46 -13.45 0.11
C GLU A 153 -12.03 -12.13 -0.57
N PHE A 154 -11.00 -11.47 -0.02
CA PHE A 154 -10.44 -10.21 -0.56
C PHE A 154 -9.08 -10.40 -1.24
N PHE A 155 -8.52 -11.61 -1.20
CA PHE A 155 -7.18 -11.85 -1.72
C PHE A 155 -7.10 -11.58 -3.23
N ARG A 156 -8.17 -11.83 -4.00
CA ARG A 156 -8.22 -11.50 -5.43
C ARG A 156 -8.07 -9.99 -5.70
N ASP A 157 -8.66 -9.15 -4.86
CA ASP A 157 -8.60 -7.69 -5.00
C ASP A 157 -7.23 -7.16 -4.59
N PHE A 158 -6.67 -7.72 -3.51
CA PHE A 158 -5.27 -7.50 -3.12
C PHE A 158 -4.30 -7.86 -4.25
N LEU A 159 -4.42 -9.07 -4.81
CA LEU A 159 -3.55 -9.53 -5.89
C LEU A 159 -3.69 -8.66 -7.14
N ARG A 160 -4.91 -8.22 -7.48
CA ARG A 160 -5.15 -7.28 -8.58
C ARG A 160 -4.39 -5.96 -8.35
N GLY A 161 -4.43 -5.42 -7.13
CA GLY A 161 -3.64 -4.25 -6.75
C GLY A 161 -2.14 -4.47 -6.93
N CYS A 162 -1.61 -5.63 -6.50
CA CYS A 162 -0.20 -5.95 -6.72
C CYS A 162 0.17 -6.08 -8.19
N ILE A 163 -0.68 -6.72 -9.00
CA ILE A 163 -0.49 -6.84 -10.45
C ILE A 163 -0.52 -5.46 -11.10
N ASP A 164 -1.37 -4.55 -10.64
CA ASP A 164 -1.47 -3.20 -11.19
C ASP A 164 -0.28 -2.31 -10.82
N GLY A 165 0.35 -2.52 -9.66
CA GLY A 165 1.63 -1.88 -9.31
C GLY A 165 2.83 -2.52 -10.01
N ASP A 166 3.30 -3.67 -9.51
CA ASP A 166 4.56 -4.31 -9.96
C ASP A 166 4.35 -5.45 -10.98
N GLY A 167 3.12 -5.65 -11.45
CA GLY A 167 2.82 -6.69 -12.44
C GLY A 167 2.73 -6.20 -13.89
N SER A 168 2.48 -7.15 -14.78
CA SER A 168 2.30 -6.92 -16.22
C SER A 168 1.35 -7.95 -16.83
N ILE A 169 0.48 -7.48 -17.72
CA ILE A 169 -0.34 -8.33 -18.60
C ILE A 169 0.24 -8.16 -20.01
N ILE A 170 0.77 -9.24 -20.57
CA ILE A 170 1.52 -9.20 -21.83
C ILE A 170 0.81 -10.09 -22.84
N THR A 171 0.51 -9.53 -24.01
CA THR A 171 0.03 -10.28 -25.17
C THR A 171 0.96 -10.05 -26.37
N TYR A 172 1.22 -11.09 -27.17
CA TYR A 172 1.88 -10.96 -28.46
C TYR A 172 1.57 -12.15 -29.39
N THR A 173 1.70 -11.94 -30.69
CA THR A 173 1.60 -13.00 -31.69
C THR A 173 2.95 -13.70 -31.86
N ASP A 174 3.02 -14.96 -31.45
CA ASP A 174 4.18 -15.83 -31.62
C ASP A 174 4.14 -16.51 -32.98
N ARG A 175 5.14 -16.22 -33.80
CA ARG A 175 5.37 -16.83 -35.12
C ARG A 175 6.65 -17.67 -35.16
N TYR A 176 7.26 -17.98 -34.01
CA TYR A 176 8.56 -18.64 -33.96
C TYR A 176 8.61 -19.97 -34.74
N ASN A 177 7.52 -20.75 -34.72
CA ASN A 177 7.45 -22.05 -35.37
C ASN A 177 6.88 -22.01 -36.80
N THR A 178 6.66 -20.83 -37.40
CA THR A 178 6.11 -20.74 -38.77
C THR A 178 7.06 -21.30 -39.83
N VAL A 179 8.36 -21.31 -39.56
CA VAL A 179 9.39 -21.96 -40.39
C VAL A 179 9.13 -23.48 -40.52
N LYS A 180 8.58 -24.11 -39.48
CA LYS A 180 8.21 -25.54 -39.51
C LYS A 180 6.85 -25.77 -40.15
N ASN A 181 5.89 -24.86 -39.92
CA ASN A 181 4.57 -24.89 -40.54
C ASN A 181 3.94 -23.50 -40.46
N ALA A 182 3.55 -22.93 -41.60
CA ALA A 182 2.96 -21.59 -41.68
C ALA A 182 1.72 -21.38 -40.78
N LYS A 183 1.02 -22.46 -40.39
CA LYS A 183 -0.15 -22.41 -39.50
C LYS A 183 0.21 -22.23 -38.02
N TYR A 184 1.48 -22.35 -37.63
CA TYR A 184 1.92 -22.24 -36.23
C TYR A 184 2.08 -20.78 -35.78
N VAL A 185 0.95 -20.06 -35.78
CA VAL A 185 0.81 -18.71 -35.27
C VAL A 185 -0.03 -18.77 -33.99
N TYR A 186 0.56 -18.38 -32.85
CA TYR A 186 -0.10 -18.48 -31.55
C TYR A 186 -0.24 -17.12 -30.88
N GLU A 187 -1.43 -16.80 -30.38
CA GLU A 187 -1.61 -15.69 -29.45
C GLU A 187 -1.08 -16.11 -28.07
N ARG A 188 -0.06 -15.41 -27.57
CA ARG A 188 0.52 -15.65 -26.25
C ARG A 188 -0.02 -14.64 -25.26
N LEU A 189 -0.47 -15.12 -24.11
CA LEU A 189 -0.93 -14.30 -22.98
C LEU A 189 -0.18 -14.69 -21.71
N PHE A 190 0.36 -13.69 -21.02
CA PHE A 190 1.03 -13.84 -19.73
C PHE A 190 0.52 -12.82 -18.72
N VAL A 191 0.26 -13.27 -17.49
CA VAL A 191 0.09 -12.41 -16.32
C VAL A 191 1.29 -12.61 -15.41
N ILE A 192 1.96 -11.52 -15.07
CA ILE A 192 3.22 -11.52 -14.34
C ILE A 192 3.10 -10.61 -13.12
N LEU A 193 3.61 -11.05 -11.98
CA LEU A 193 3.90 -10.22 -10.81
C LEU A 193 5.41 -10.29 -10.54
N VAL A 194 6.06 -9.14 -10.39
CA VAL A 194 7.51 -9.06 -10.15
C VAL A 194 7.76 -8.63 -8.71
N SER A 195 8.77 -9.20 -8.06
CA SER A 195 9.24 -8.74 -6.77
C SER A 195 10.70 -9.10 -6.54
N ALA A 196 11.41 -8.27 -5.78
CA ALA A 196 12.72 -8.63 -5.25
C ALA A 196 12.61 -9.49 -3.97
N SER A 197 11.40 -9.66 -3.41
CA SER A 197 11.12 -10.61 -2.35
C SER A 197 10.53 -11.90 -2.94
N ARG A 198 11.34 -12.95 -3.00
CA ARG A 198 10.87 -14.28 -3.43
C ARG A 198 9.80 -14.88 -2.50
N PRO A 199 9.92 -14.79 -1.15
CA PRO A 199 8.87 -15.26 -0.24
C PRO A 199 7.48 -14.66 -0.50
N PHE A 200 7.42 -13.39 -0.90
CA PHE A 200 6.16 -12.74 -1.28
C PHE A 200 5.51 -13.39 -2.50
N LEU A 201 6.31 -13.72 -3.52
CA LEU A 201 5.82 -14.36 -4.74
C LEU A 201 5.41 -15.80 -4.51
N GLU A 202 6.14 -16.54 -3.68
CA GLU A 202 5.79 -17.92 -3.29
C GLU A 202 4.49 -17.93 -2.49
N TRP A 203 4.33 -17.06 -1.50
CA TRP A 203 3.07 -16.90 -0.78
C TRP A 203 1.90 -16.52 -1.71
N SER A 204 2.13 -15.59 -2.63
CA SER A 204 1.11 -15.19 -3.61
C SER A 204 0.71 -16.34 -4.53
N HIS A 205 1.71 -17.11 -4.99
CA HIS A 205 1.51 -18.31 -5.80
C HIS A 205 0.68 -19.35 -5.04
N ASP A 206 1.12 -19.73 -3.84
CA ASP A 206 0.49 -20.78 -3.05
C ASP A 206 -0.94 -20.41 -2.66
N THR A 207 -1.20 -19.13 -2.39
CA THR A 207 -2.55 -18.63 -2.12
C THR A 207 -3.44 -18.73 -3.36
N VAL A 208 -2.96 -18.34 -4.54
CA VAL A 208 -3.72 -18.51 -5.79
C VAL A 208 -3.98 -19.99 -6.08
N THR A 209 -2.98 -20.86 -5.91
CA THR A 209 -3.14 -22.30 -6.09
C THR A 209 -4.17 -22.86 -5.12
N ARG A 210 -4.15 -22.46 -3.85
CA ARG A 210 -5.13 -22.90 -2.84
C ARG A 210 -6.55 -22.44 -3.15
N LEU A 211 -6.73 -21.20 -3.61
CA LEU A 211 -8.06 -20.61 -3.81
C LEU A 211 -8.74 -21.04 -5.11
N ILE A 212 -7.98 -21.16 -6.20
CA ILE A 212 -8.55 -21.42 -7.54
C ILE A 212 -7.84 -22.51 -8.35
N GLY A 213 -6.86 -23.20 -7.75
CA GLY A 213 -6.20 -24.36 -8.37
C GLY A 213 -5.29 -24.03 -9.55
N LEU A 214 -4.86 -22.77 -9.73
CA LEU A 214 -3.93 -22.41 -10.80
C LEU A 214 -2.49 -22.74 -10.44
N ARG A 215 -1.75 -23.21 -11.44
CA ARG A 215 -0.33 -23.56 -11.31
C ARG A 215 0.51 -22.52 -12.05
N GLY A 216 0.99 -21.53 -11.31
CA GLY A 216 1.94 -20.56 -11.84
C GLY A 216 3.36 -21.09 -11.79
N ALA A 217 4.32 -20.28 -12.24
CA ALA A 217 5.74 -20.54 -12.01
C ALA A 217 6.40 -19.32 -11.37
N VAL A 218 7.11 -19.53 -10.26
CA VAL A 218 8.03 -18.54 -9.71
C VAL A 218 9.40 -18.74 -10.34
N ILE A 219 9.88 -17.73 -11.06
CA ILE A 219 11.12 -17.77 -11.83
C ILE A 219 12.04 -16.67 -11.31
N THR A 220 13.23 -17.03 -10.87
CA THR A 220 14.27 -16.06 -10.47
C THR A 220 15.17 -15.78 -11.66
N ARG A 221 15.35 -14.50 -12.00
CA ARG A 221 16.40 -14.07 -12.91
C ARG A 221 17.59 -13.58 -12.08
N GLU A 222 18.69 -14.30 -12.16
CA GLU A 222 19.96 -13.81 -11.66
C GLU A 222 20.37 -12.59 -12.47
N LEU A 223 20.61 -11.48 -11.77
CA LEU A 223 21.20 -10.30 -12.37
C LEU A 223 22.72 -10.36 -12.21
N LYS A 224 23.43 -9.52 -12.96
CA LYS A 224 24.89 -9.33 -12.84
C LYS A 224 25.31 -9.14 -11.36
N PRO A 225 26.59 -9.42 -10.98
CA PRO A 225 27.07 -9.57 -9.59
C PRO A 225 26.81 -8.42 -8.58
N LEU A 226 26.23 -7.30 -9.02
CA LEU A 226 25.98 -6.08 -8.23
C LEU A 226 24.50 -5.70 -8.12
N LYS A 227 23.57 -6.55 -8.60
CA LYS A 227 22.13 -6.29 -8.52
C LYS A 227 21.42 -7.43 -7.80
N HIS A 228 20.50 -7.11 -6.90
CA HIS A 228 19.65 -8.10 -6.25
C HIS A 228 18.87 -8.91 -7.29
N ALA A 229 18.81 -10.22 -7.11
CA ALA A 229 18.02 -11.09 -7.99
C ALA A 229 16.55 -10.65 -7.97
N ILE A 230 15.94 -10.56 -9.14
CA ILE A 230 14.52 -10.23 -9.28
C ILE A 230 13.79 -11.51 -9.67
N SER A 231 12.74 -11.82 -8.91
CA SER A 231 11.89 -12.96 -9.17
C SER A 231 10.58 -12.52 -9.81
N MET A 232 9.95 -13.41 -10.55
CA MET A 232 8.64 -13.18 -11.15
C MET A 232 7.73 -14.40 -10.94
N LEU A 233 6.51 -14.15 -10.50
CA LEU A 233 5.42 -15.11 -10.57
C LEU A 233 4.73 -14.94 -11.93
N LYS A 234 4.68 -16.02 -12.71
CA LYS A 234 4.19 -16.01 -14.08
C LYS A 234 3.09 -17.05 -14.29
N TYR A 235 1.97 -16.60 -14.83
CA TYR A 235 0.90 -17.43 -15.39
C TYR A 235 0.93 -17.33 -16.92
N ALA A 236 0.57 -18.41 -17.61
CA ALA A 236 0.65 -18.50 -19.06
C ALA A 236 -0.61 -19.10 -19.68
N LYS A 237 -0.95 -18.64 -20.89
CA LYS A 237 -2.01 -19.22 -21.73
C LYS A 237 -3.33 -19.35 -20.95
N HIS A 238 -3.85 -20.57 -20.82
CA HIS A 238 -5.11 -20.90 -20.16
C HIS A 238 -5.12 -20.48 -18.69
N ASP A 239 -4.01 -20.61 -17.96
CA ASP A 239 -3.94 -20.16 -16.57
C ASP A 239 -4.00 -18.63 -16.46
N SER A 240 -3.46 -17.90 -17.44
CA SER A 240 -3.64 -16.45 -17.53
C SER A 240 -5.11 -16.08 -17.72
N ILE A 241 -5.82 -16.77 -18.61
CA ILE A 241 -7.26 -16.51 -18.88
C ILE A 241 -8.08 -16.76 -17.61
N ARG A 242 -7.87 -17.90 -16.95
CA ARG A 242 -8.56 -18.21 -15.68
C ARG A 242 -8.24 -17.21 -14.58
N LEU A 243 -6.98 -16.78 -14.46
CA LEU A 243 -6.59 -15.77 -13.49
C LEU A 243 -7.26 -14.42 -13.79
N LEU A 244 -7.27 -13.97 -15.04
CA LEU A 244 -7.91 -12.71 -15.42
C LEU A 244 -9.41 -12.73 -15.15
N ASN A 245 -10.11 -13.83 -15.47
CA ASN A 245 -11.54 -13.97 -15.15
C ASN A 245 -11.81 -13.90 -13.65
N TRP A 246 -10.92 -14.46 -12.82
CA TRP A 246 -11.05 -14.39 -11.36
C TRP A 246 -10.75 -12.99 -10.80
N LEU A 247 -9.76 -12.28 -11.35
CA LEU A 247 -9.40 -10.92 -10.94
C LEU A 247 -10.43 -9.88 -11.39
N TYR A 248 -10.96 -10.00 -12.60
CA TYR A 248 -11.92 -9.07 -13.20
C TYR A 248 -13.35 -9.63 -13.14
N TYR A 249 -13.77 -10.03 -11.94
CA TYR A 249 -15.05 -10.71 -11.69
C TYR A 249 -16.29 -9.82 -11.87
N ALA A 250 -16.11 -8.50 -11.91
CA ALA A 250 -17.17 -7.52 -12.14
C ALA A 250 -16.65 -6.37 -13.02
N PRO A 251 -17.52 -5.69 -13.79
CA PRO A 251 -17.10 -4.65 -14.74
C PRO A 251 -16.57 -3.38 -14.06
N ASP A 252 -16.92 -3.12 -12.82
CA ASP A 252 -16.63 -1.92 -12.04
C ASP A 252 -15.53 -2.10 -10.99
N VAL A 253 -14.83 -3.24 -11.03
CA VAL A 253 -13.69 -3.47 -10.12
C VAL A 253 -12.60 -2.41 -10.30
N HIS A 254 -12.00 -2.00 -9.19
CA HIS A 254 -10.90 -1.03 -9.20
C HIS A 254 -9.68 -1.67 -9.83
N CYS A 255 -9.13 -1.01 -10.85
CA CYS A 255 -8.00 -1.52 -11.61
C CYS A 255 -7.33 -0.42 -12.44
N LEU A 256 -6.14 -0.70 -12.94
CA LEU A 256 -5.45 0.15 -13.90
C LEU A 256 -6.04 -0.02 -15.31
N ALA A 257 -6.60 1.06 -15.85
CA ALA A 257 -7.32 1.06 -17.13
C ALA A 257 -6.51 0.44 -18.29
N ARG A 258 -5.22 0.79 -18.42
CA ARG A 258 -4.36 0.24 -19.48
C ARG A 258 -4.13 -1.27 -19.36
N LYS A 259 -4.09 -1.82 -18.15
CA LYS A 259 -3.92 -3.28 -17.93
C LYS A 259 -5.25 -3.99 -18.18
N LYS A 260 -6.36 -3.42 -17.71
CA LYS A 260 -7.70 -3.91 -18.03
C LYS A 260 -7.96 -3.94 -19.54
N ALA A 261 -7.53 -2.92 -20.28
CA ALA A 261 -7.69 -2.89 -21.74
C ALA A 261 -7.02 -4.09 -22.44
N ILE A 262 -5.88 -4.57 -21.93
CA ILE A 262 -5.20 -5.77 -22.44
C ILE A 262 -5.93 -7.05 -22.00
N ALA A 263 -6.52 -7.06 -20.80
CA ALA A 263 -7.26 -8.20 -20.27
C ALA A 263 -8.61 -8.43 -20.97
N LEU A 264 -9.32 -7.35 -21.34
CA LEU A 264 -10.69 -7.38 -21.86
C LEU A 264 -10.93 -8.42 -22.97
N PRO A 265 -10.09 -8.55 -24.02
CA PRO A 265 -10.32 -9.53 -25.09
C PRO A 265 -10.29 -10.98 -24.65
N PHE A 266 -9.74 -11.27 -23.46
CA PHE A 266 -9.58 -12.61 -22.90
C PHE A 266 -10.60 -12.94 -21.80
N LEU A 267 -11.36 -11.95 -21.32
CA LEU A 267 -12.41 -12.19 -20.35
C LEU A 267 -13.54 -13.01 -20.98
N HIS A 268 -14.15 -13.89 -20.19
CA HIS A 268 -15.19 -14.84 -20.60
C HIS A 268 -14.77 -15.88 -21.66
N ARG A 269 -13.48 -15.93 -22.05
CA ARG A 269 -12.95 -17.07 -22.79
C ARG A 269 -12.92 -18.31 -21.87
N PRO A 270 -13.25 -19.50 -22.39
CA PRO A 270 -13.20 -20.75 -21.64
C PRO A 270 -11.78 -21.10 -21.18
#